data_AF-A0A0J7ZNG4-F1
#
_entry.id   AF-A0A0J7ZNG4-F1
#
_cell.length_a   1.000
_cell.length_b   1.000
_cell.length_c   1.000
_cell.angle_alpha   90.00
_cell.angle_beta   90.00
_cell.angle_gamma   90.00
#
_symmetry.space_group_name_H-M   'P 1'
#
loop_
_entity.id
_entity.type
_entity.pdbx_description
1 polymer ?
#
loop_
_entity_poly.entity_id
_entity_poly.type
_entity_poly.pdbx_seq_one_letter_code
_entity_poly.pdbx_strand_id
1 'polypeptide(L)'
;MGWSFKLHGGTAAGLSAFLLILAALTWLPGTLPLVDSAWLTVAVVLLLFPIFAAALLRVLLTRADRHSVWLAFRCLPGAVQGALGSLVVSGVVVLLVSMAGTGNLQSAEIRDGRYFVLDTTPYERGRIEVSQSQYVTVLESDQRSMLAIPSFLFAAAAYLALAAGELRRADAGPGT
;
A
#
# COMPACT_ATOMS: atom_id res chain seq x y z
N MET A 1 -22.39 13.31 2.09
CA MET A 1 -21.10 13.25 1.39
C MET A 1 -21.36 12.92 -0.07
N GLY A 2 -20.69 13.60 -0.99
CA GLY A 2 -20.90 13.42 -2.43
C GLY A 2 -20.50 12.03 -2.94
N TRP A 3 -21.19 11.55 -3.97
CA TRP A 3 -20.99 10.22 -4.56
C TRP A 3 -19.55 9.97 -5.03
N SER A 4 -18.90 10.97 -5.63
CA SER A 4 -17.52 10.84 -6.15
C SER A 4 -16.48 10.59 -5.05
N PHE A 5 -16.73 11.02 -3.81
CA PHE A 5 -15.83 10.74 -2.69
C PHE A 5 -16.03 9.33 -2.16
N LYS A 6 -17.29 8.83 -2.15
CA LYS A 6 -17.59 7.46 -1.74
C LYS A 6 -17.01 6.46 -2.73
N LEU A 7 -17.17 6.72 -4.02
CA LEU A 7 -16.61 5.88 -5.08
C LEU A 7 -15.09 5.84 -5.02
N HIS A 8 -14.42 7.00 -4.92
CA HIS A 8 -12.97 7.08 -4.84
C HIS A 8 -12.43 6.44 -3.55
N GLY A 9 -13.03 6.73 -2.41
CA GLY A 9 -12.64 6.10 -1.14
C GLY A 9 -12.85 4.59 -1.15
N GLY A 10 -13.97 4.13 -1.70
CA GLY A 10 -14.30 2.71 -1.83
C GLY A 10 -13.38 1.96 -2.79
N THR A 11 -13.07 2.52 -3.96
CA THR A 11 -12.14 1.89 -4.91
C THR A 11 -10.72 1.81 -4.32
N ALA A 12 -10.26 2.87 -3.67
CA ALA A 12 -8.96 2.87 -3.00
C ALA A 12 -8.91 1.84 -1.85
N ALA A 13 -9.95 1.77 -1.01
CA ALA A 13 -10.03 0.77 0.06
C ALA A 13 -10.08 -0.66 -0.50
N GLY A 14 -10.82 -0.89 -1.58
CA GLY A 14 -10.88 -2.19 -2.27
C GLY A 14 -9.54 -2.61 -2.86
N LEU A 15 -8.82 -1.70 -3.51
CA LEU A 15 -7.47 -1.96 -4.02
C LEU A 15 -6.47 -2.22 -2.89
N SER A 16 -6.55 -1.49 -1.78
CA SER A 16 -5.75 -1.76 -0.58
C SER A 16 -5.99 -3.17 -0.04
N ALA A 17 -7.26 -3.55 0.14
CA ALA A 17 -7.64 -4.88 0.62
C ALA A 17 -7.16 -5.98 -0.33
N PHE A 18 -7.37 -5.81 -1.63
CA PHE A 18 -6.92 -6.74 -2.66
C PHE A 18 -5.41 -6.98 -2.60
N LEU A 19 -4.62 -5.91 -2.50
CA LEU A 19 -3.17 -6.02 -2.40
C LEU A 19 -2.70 -6.64 -1.09
N LEU A 20 -3.40 -6.40 0.04
CA LEU A 20 -3.10 -7.10 1.30
C LEU A 20 -3.37 -8.59 1.20
N ILE A 21 -4.46 -8.98 0.54
CA ILE A 21 -4.77 -10.38 0.31
C ILE A 21 -3.67 -11.01 -0.53
N LEU A 22 -3.26 -10.38 -1.65
CA LEU A 22 -2.15 -10.87 -2.45
C LEU A 22 -0.85 -10.96 -1.64
N ALA A 23 -0.54 -9.95 -0.81
CA ALA A 23 0.64 -9.96 0.04
C ALA A 23 0.57 -11.10 1.07
N ALA A 24 -0.59 -11.35 1.67
CA ALA A 24 -0.77 -12.44 2.62
C ALA A 24 -0.66 -13.82 1.95
N LEU A 25 -1.13 -13.95 0.70
CA LEU A 25 -1.03 -15.20 -0.06
C LEU A 25 0.42 -15.59 -0.35
N THR A 26 1.37 -14.66 -0.36
CA THR A 26 2.80 -14.99 -0.53
C THR A 26 3.39 -15.79 0.65
N TRP A 27 2.70 -15.86 1.80
CA TRP A 27 3.09 -16.75 2.90
C TRP A 27 2.70 -18.21 2.65
N LEU A 28 1.88 -18.49 1.64
CA LEU A 28 1.55 -19.86 1.27
C LEU A 28 2.69 -20.47 0.44
N PRO A 29 3.04 -21.75 0.69
CA PRO A 29 4.06 -22.43 -0.09
C PRO A 29 3.62 -22.55 -1.55
N GLY A 30 4.41 -21.99 -2.47
CA GLY A 30 4.15 -21.98 -3.91
C GLY A 30 4.32 -20.59 -4.50
N THR A 31 5.04 -20.48 -5.62
CA THR A 31 5.19 -19.19 -6.31
C THR A 31 3.84 -18.76 -6.86
N LEU A 32 3.33 -17.60 -6.44
CA LEU A 32 2.15 -17.00 -7.06
C LEU A 32 2.58 -16.42 -8.40
N PRO A 33 2.18 -17.00 -9.55
CA PRO A 33 2.66 -16.58 -10.85
C PRO A 33 2.25 -15.14 -11.21
N LEU A 34 1.25 -14.58 -10.52
CA LEU A 34 0.85 -13.18 -10.67
C LEU A 34 1.84 -12.19 -10.05
N VAL A 35 2.54 -12.55 -8.97
CA VAL A 35 3.34 -11.60 -8.19
C VAL A 35 4.70 -11.34 -8.84
N ASP A 36 5.24 -12.31 -9.57
CA ASP A 36 6.42 -12.15 -10.45
C ASP A 36 6.11 -11.45 -11.77
N SER A 37 4.85 -11.11 -12.05
CA SER A 37 4.48 -10.46 -13.29
C SER A 37 4.79 -8.97 -13.25
N ALA A 38 5.72 -8.52 -14.10
CA ALA A 38 5.99 -7.10 -14.31
C ALA A 38 4.71 -6.28 -14.63
N TRP A 39 3.71 -6.92 -15.25
CA TRP A 39 2.42 -6.30 -15.54
C TRP A 39 1.63 -5.94 -14.30
N LEU A 40 1.69 -6.76 -13.24
CA LEU A 40 1.02 -6.44 -11.97
C LEU A 40 1.63 -5.18 -11.36
N THR A 41 2.96 -5.10 -11.31
CA THR A 41 3.69 -3.92 -10.81
C THR A 41 3.31 -2.67 -11.60
N VAL A 42 3.32 -2.75 -12.94
CA VAL A 42 2.95 -1.65 -13.82
C VAL A 42 1.50 -1.22 -13.58
N ALA A 43 0.55 -2.17 -13.49
CA ALA A 43 -0.85 -1.87 -13.23
C ALA A 43 -1.06 -1.19 -11.87
N VAL A 44 -0.42 -1.70 -10.82
CA VAL A 44 -0.47 -1.10 -9.47
C VAL A 44 0.07 0.32 -9.48
N VAL A 45 1.23 0.55 -10.12
CA VAL A 45 1.84 1.88 -10.25
C VAL A 45 0.90 2.83 -11.00
N LEU A 46 0.41 2.43 -12.17
CA LEU A 46 -0.47 3.26 -13.02
C LEU A 46 -1.80 3.59 -12.35
N LEU A 47 -2.31 2.73 -11.46
CA LEU A 47 -3.51 3.00 -10.67
C LEU A 47 -3.21 3.87 -9.45
N LEU A 48 -2.11 3.60 -8.75
CA LEU A 48 -1.77 4.24 -7.49
C LEU A 48 -1.56 5.73 -7.66
N PHE A 49 -0.71 6.13 -8.60
CA PHE A 49 -0.35 7.54 -8.79
C PHE A 49 -1.58 8.44 -9.01
N PRO A 50 -2.48 8.18 -9.98
CA PRO A 50 -3.64 9.05 -10.19
C PRO A 50 -4.64 8.98 -9.03
N ILE A 51 -4.88 7.81 -8.44
CA ILE A 51 -5.83 7.67 -7.32
C ILE A 51 -5.34 8.43 -6.09
N PHE A 52 -4.06 8.29 -5.75
CA PHE A 52 -3.45 8.95 -4.60
C PHE A 52 -3.31 10.46 -4.83
N ALA A 53 -2.82 10.88 -6.01
CA ALA A 53 -2.70 12.29 -6.36
C ALA A 53 -4.06 13.00 -6.35
N ALA A 54 -5.12 12.38 -6.87
CA ALA A 54 -6.46 12.94 -6.82
C ALA A 54 -6.98 13.06 -5.38
N ALA A 55 -6.66 12.11 -4.49
CA ALA A 55 -7.06 12.16 -3.08
C ALA A 55 -6.32 13.29 -2.34
N LEU A 56 -5.01 13.43 -2.57
CA LEU A 56 -4.21 14.53 -2.06
C LEU A 56 -4.72 15.88 -2.55
N LEU A 57 -4.94 16.01 -3.86
CA LEU A 57 -5.43 17.25 -4.45
C LEU A 57 -6.78 17.66 -3.84
N ARG A 58 -7.69 16.71 -3.62
CA ARG A 58 -8.98 16.98 -2.97
C ARG A 58 -8.80 17.54 -1.56
N VAL A 59 -7.90 16.96 -0.75
CA VAL A 59 -7.61 17.49 0.60
C VAL A 59 -6.92 18.85 0.53
N LEU A 60 -5.93 19.03 -0.33
CA LEU A 60 -5.23 20.30 -0.50
C LEU A 60 -6.17 21.44 -0.93
N LEU A 61 -7.15 21.14 -1.79
CA LEU A 61 -8.16 22.10 -2.23
C LEU A 61 -9.10 22.54 -1.11
N THR A 62 -9.29 21.73 -0.05
CA THR A 62 -10.04 22.17 1.13
C THR A 62 -9.30 23.21 1.97
N ARG A 63 -7.97 23.30 1.83
CA ARG A 63 -7.09 24.10 2.70
C ARG A 63 -7.29 23.84 4.20
N ALA A 64 -7.89 22.70 4.56
CA ALA A 64 -8.12 22.30 5.92
C ALA A 64 -6.79 21.90 6.57
N ASP A 65 -6.62 22.26 7.84
CA ASP A 65 -5.48 21.82 8.62
C ASP A 65 -5.63 20.34 9.01
N ARG A 66 -4.53 19.72 9.46
CA ARG A 66 -4.52 18.29 9.80
C ARG A 66 -5.53 17.93 10.87
N HIS A 67 -5.81 18.81 11.83
CA HIS A 67 -6.78 18.56 12.89
C HIS A 67 -8.20 18.49 12.32
N SER A 68 -8.55 19.39 11.39
CA SER A 68 -9.86 19.36 10.72
C SER A 68 -10.06 18.12 9.87
N VAL A 69 -9.03 17.68 9.12
CA VAL A 69 -9.08 16.43 8.35
C VAL A 69 -9.30 15.21 9.27
N TRP A 70 -8.61 15.18 10.41
CA TRP A 70 -8.76 14.11 11.40
C TRP A 70 -10.15 14.11 12.03
N LEU A 71 -10.68 15.28 12.39
CA LEU A 71 -12.02 15.40 12.95
C LEU A 71 -13.08 14.94 11.94
N ALA A 72 -12.94 15.33 10.67
CA ALA A 72 -13.83 14.90 9.60
C ALA A 72 -13.81 13.38 9.40
N PHE A 73 -12.65 12.74 9.51
CA PHE A 73 -12.55 11.29 9.50
C PHE A 73 -13.30 10.64 10.68
N ARG A 74 -13.19 11.21 11.89
CA ARG A 74 -13.92 10.73 13.08
C ARG A 74 -15.44 10.88 12.97
N CYS A 75 -15.93 11.72 12.06
CA CYS A 75 -17.35 11.87 11.76
C CYS A 75 -17.89 10.79 10.80
N LEU A 76 -17.03 9.95 10.20
CA LEU A 76 -17.46 8.84 9.36
C LEU A 76 -18.18 7.76 10.18
N PRO A 77 -19.00 6.90 9.56
CA PRO A 77 -19.57 5.74 10.24
C PRO A 77 -18.47 4.86 10.86
N GLY A 78 -18.69 4.39 12.10
CA GLY A 78 -17.69 3.61 12.84
C GLY A 78 -17.20 2.36 12.11
N ALA A 79 -18.07 1.71 11.31
CA ALA A 79 -17.69 0.58 10.46
C ALA A 79 -16.64 0.96 9.40
N VAL A 80 -16.73 2.15 8.81
CA VAL A 80 -15.77 2.66 7.82
C VAL A 80 -14.44 2.98 8.49
N GLN A 81 -14.48 3.60 9.68
CA GLN A 81 -13.28 3.87 10.47
C GLN A 81 -12.58 2.57 10.85
N GLY A 82 -13.32 1.58 11.33
CA GLY A 82 -12.80 0.26 11.69
C GLY A 82 -12.20 -0.47 10.49
N ALA A 83 -12.88 -0.46 9.34
CA ALA A 83 -12.37 -1.06 8.11
C ALA A 83 -11.06 -0.41 7.66
N LEU A 84 -11.00 0.93 7.57
CA LEU A 84 -9.77 1.64 7.19
C LEU A 84 -8.65 1.45 8.22
N GLY A 85 -9.00 1.48 9.51
CA GLY A 85 -8.06 1.17 10.59
C GLY A 85 -7.45 -0.22 10.43
N SER A 86 -8.26 -1.24 10.16
CA SER A 86 -7.79 -2.61 9.93
C SER A 86 -6.89 -2.73 8.70
N LEU A 87 -7.19 -2.02 7.61
CA LEU A 87 -6.34 -2.01 6.41
C LEU A 87 -4.97 -1.40 6.70
N VAL A 88 -4.95 -0.24 7.40
CA VAL A 88 -3.70 0.42 7.80
C VAL A 88 -2.88 -0.47 8.73
N VAL A 89 -3.49 -1.03 9.78
CA VAL A 89 -2.80 -1.90 10.74
C VAL A 89 -2.26 -3.15 10.03
N SER A 90 -3.06 -3.80 9.19
CA SER A 90 -2.64 -4.99 8.46
C SER A 90 -1.48 -4.68 7.51
N GLY A 91 -1.53 -3.56 6.78
CA GLY A 91 -0.44 -3.13 5.91
C GLY A 91 0.86 -2.86 6.67
N VAL A 92 0.78 -2.19 7.82
CA VAL A 92 1.94 -1.96 8.69
C VAL A 92 2.52 -3.28 9.20
N VAL A 93 1.69 -4.22 9.64
CA VAL A 93 2.14 -5.54 10.09
C VAL A 93 2.86 -6.29 8.97
N VAL A 94 2.29 -6.33 7.76
CA VAL A 94 2.93 -7.00 6.61
C VAL A 94 4.28 -6.35 6.28
N LEU A 95 4.37 -5.02 6.30
CA LEU A 95 5.63 -4.29 6.05
C LEU A 95 6.70 -4.64 7.08
N LEU A 96 6.36 -4.61 8.37
CA LEU A 96 7.29 -4.92 9.46
C LEU A 96 7.78 -6.37 9.38
N VAL A 97 6.89 -7.32 9.13
CA VAL A 97 7.23 -8.75 8.98
C VAL A 97 8.13 -8.98 7.76
N SER A 98 7.94 -8.22 6.68
CA SER A 98 8.77 -8.35 5.47
C SER A 98 10.19 -7.83 5.71
N MET A 99 10.33 -6.66 6.35
CA MET A 99 11.65 -6.10 6.68
C MET A 99 12.43 -6.94 7.70
N ALA A 100 11.74 -7.57 8.65
CA ALA A 100 12.40 -8.39 9.68
C ALA A 100 13.04 -9.69 9.13
N GLY A 101 12.55 -10.20 8.00
CA GLY A 101 12.95 -11.53 7.49
C GLY A 101 14.25 -11.56 6.68
N THR A 102 14.66 -10.45 6.07
CA THR A 102 15.75 -10.43 5.07
C THR A 102 16.89 -9.46 5.37
N GLY A 103 16.78 -8.67 6.45
CA GLY A 103 17.80 -7.70 6.83
C GLY A 103 18.08 -6.69 5.72
N ASN A 104 19.34 -6.57 5.30
CA ASN A 104 19.77 -5.66 4.24
C ASN A 104 19.75 -6.29 2.83
N LEU A 105 19.27 -7.54 2.69
CA LEU A 105 19.24 -8.25 1.41
C LEU A 105 17.93 -7.96 0.65
N GLN A 106 18.05 -7.60 -0.62
CA GLN A 106 16.97 -7.20 -1.52
C GLN A 106 17.29 -7.56 -2.98
N SER A 107 16.36 -7.35 -3.90
CA SER A 107 16.55 -7.46 -5.36
C SER A 107 17.11 -8.83 -5.77
N ALA A 108 16.36 -9.89 -5.48
CA ALA A 108 16.71 -11.25 -5.89
C ALA A 108 16.78 -11.38 -7.44
N GLU A 109 17.90 -11.88 -7.96
CA GLU A 109 18.14 -12.03 -9.40
C GLU A 109 18.82 -13.37 -9.73
N ILE A 110 18.50 -13.96 -10.88
CA ILE A 110 19.19 -15.13 -11.41
C ILE A 110 20.10 -14.68 -12.56
N ARG A 111 21.38 -15.03 -12.49
CA ARG A 111 22.36 -14.79 -13.58
C ARG A 111 23.15 -16.06 -13.85
N ASP A 112 23.16 -16.48 -15.11
CA ASP A 112 23.93 -17.65 -15.58
C ASP A 112 23.66 -18.91 -14.73
N GLY A 113 22.41 -19.11 -14.29
CA GLY A 113 22.01 -20.24 -13.44
C GLY A 113 22.41 -20.14 -11.96
N ARG A 114 23.01 -19.03 -11.54
CA ARG A 114 23.39 -18.75 -10.14
C ARG A 114 22.47 -17.71 -9.53
N TYR A 115 22.30 -17.79 -8.22
CA TYR A 115 21.37 -16.95 -7.46
C TYR A 115 22.12 -15.78 -6.82
N PHE A 116 21.64 -14.56 -7.06
CA PHE A 116 22.24 -13.34 -6.53
C PHE A 116 21.19 -12.51 -5.79
N VAL A 117 21.64 -11.75 -4.80
CA VAL A 117 20.86 -10.72 -4.12
C VAL A 117 21.72 -9.46 -3.97
N LEU A 118 21.07 -8.30 -3.86
CA LEU A 118 21.71 -7.05 -3.52
C LEU A 118 21.78 -6.91 -2.00
N ASP A 119 22.99 -6.85 -1.46
CA ASP A 119 23.22 -6.41 -0.08
C ASP A 119 23.28 -4.88 -0.05
N THR A 120 22.46 -4.28 0.81
CA THR A 120 22.37 -2.83 0.99
C THR A 120 23.06 -2.34 2.26
N THR A 121 23.78 -3.22 2.97
CA THR A 121 24.55 -2.88 4.18
C THR A 121 25.49 -1.69 3.91
N PRO A 122 25.50 -0.66 4.77
CA PRO A 122 26.40 0.47 4.61
C PRO A 122 27.86 0.00 4.46
N TYR A 123 28.58 0.56 3.49
CA TYR A 123 29.99 0.25 3.19
C TYR A 123 30.28 -1.15 2.60
N GLU A 124 29.29 -2.06 2.57
CA GLU A 124 29.40 -3.40 1.97
C GLU A 124 28.40 -3.62 0.82
N ARG A 125 27.82 -2.52 0.30
CA ARG A 125 26.81 -2.58 -0.76
C ARG A 125 27.36 -3.28 -2.00
N GLY A 126 26.72 -4.38 -2.39
CA GLY A 126 27.15 -5.16 -3.53
C GLY A 126 26.19 -6.30 -3.85
N ARG A 127 26.34 -6.87 -5.04
CA ARG A 127 25.64 -8.11 -5.39
C ARG A 127 26.46 -9.29 -4.89
N ILE A 128 25.83 -10.14 -4.10
CA ILE A 128 26.45 -11.34 -3.55
C ILE A 128 25.75 -12.58 -4.10
N GLU A 129 26.54 -13.62 -4.37
CA GLU A 129 26.01 -14.94 -4.71
C GLU A 129 25.49 -15.60 -3.43
N VAL A 130 24.30 -16.18 -3.48
CA VAL A 130 23.64 -16.80 -2.33
C VAL A 130 23.13 -18.19 -2.65
N SER A 131 22.81 -18.95 -1.61
CA SER A 131 22.10 -20.22 -1.76
C SER A 131 20.70 -20.02 -2.33
N GLN A 132 20.17 -21.05 -2.99
CA GLN A 132 18.81 -21.04 -3.52
C GLN A 132 17.75 -20.74 -2.44
N SER A 133 17.90 -21.29 -1.23
CA SER A 133 16.96 -21.05 -0.14
C SER A 133 16.95 -19.59 0.33
N GLN A 134 18.12 -18.98 0.40
CA GLN A 134 18.26 -17.57 0.74
C GLN A 134 17.69 -16.66 -0.36
N TYR A 135 17.90 -17.03 -1.62
CA TYR A 135 17.29 -16.36 -2.77
C TYR A 135 15.75 -16.37 -2.70
N VAL A 136 15.14 -17.53 -2.46
CA VAL A 136 13.67 -17.66 -2.35
C VAL A 136 13.13 -16.79 -1.21
N THR A 137 13.82 -16.77 -0.07
CA THR A 137 13.43 -15.95 1.09
C THR A 137 13.45 -14.45 0.75
N VAL A 138 14.47 -13.99 0.02
CA VAL A 138 14.57 -12.58 -0.42
C VAL A 138 13.51 -12.27 -1.47
N LEU A 139 13.29 -13.15 -2.44
CA LEU A 139 12.27 -12.99 -3.46
C LEU A 139 10.87 -12.83 -2.85
N GLU A 140 10.48 -13.71 -1.94
CA GLU A 140 9.19 -13.65 -1.25
C GLU A 140 9.05 -12.37 -0.40
N SER A 141 10.14 -11.85 0.17
CA SER A 141 10.14 -10.59 0.92
C SER A 141 9.99 -9.36 0.01
N ASP A 142 10.70 -9.34 -1.12
CA ASP A 142 10.60 -8.28 -2.13
C ASP A 142 9.17 -8.20 -2.69
N GLN A 143 8.60 -9.36 -3.04
CA GLN A 143 7.22 -9.49 -3.50
C GLN A 143 6.21 -8.95 -2.49
N ARG A 144 6.35 -9.31 -1.20
CA ARG A 144 5.50 -8.78 -0.12
C ARG A 144 5.60 -7.28 -0.01
N SER A 145 6.82 -6.74 -0.01
CA SER A 145 7.06 -5.30 0.09
C SER A 145 6.47 -4.54 -1.10
N MET A 146 6.58 -5.09 -2.30
CA MET A 146 6.00 -4.53 -3.53
C MET A 146 4.47 -4.43 -3.47
N LEU A 147 3.79 -5.30 -2.72
CA LEU A 147 2.33 -5.29 -2.56
C LEU A 147 1.88 -4.47 -1.34
N ALA A 148 2.63 -4.56 -0.24
CA ALA A 148 2.29 -3.93 1.02
C ALA A 148 2.44 -2.40 0.98
N ILE A 149 3.48 -1.88 0.32
CA ILE A 149 3.69 -0.42 0.21
C ILE A 149 2.53 0.25 -0.57
N PRO A 150 2.18 -0.19 -1.80
CA PRO A 150 1.05 0.39 -2.52
C PRO A 150 -0.28 0.18 -1.78
N SER A 151 -0.47 -0.95 -1.11
CA SER A 151 -1.67 -1.17 -0.30
C SER A 151 -1.84 -0.11 0.79
N PHE A 152 -0.77 0.19 1.53
CA PHE A 152 -0.79 1.23 2.56
C PHE A 152 -1.12 2.59 1.95
N LEU A 153 -0.54 2.93 0.80
CA LEU A 153 -0.81 4.18 0.11
C LEU A 153 -2.26 4.25 -0.41
N PHE A 154 -2.84 3.15 -0.88
CA PHE A 154 -4.27 3.09 -1.21
C PHE A 154 -5.18 3.25 0.01
N ALA A 155 -4.83 2.68 1.16
CA ALA A 155 -5.56 2.91 2.42
C ALA A 155 -5.51 4.40 2.82
N ALA A 156 -4.35 5.03 2.65
CA ALA A 156 -4.18 6.47 2.87
C ALA A 156 -5.00 7.30 1.86
N ALA A 157 -5.03 6.94 0.57
CA ALA A 157 -5.90 7.58 -0.42
C ALA A 157 -7.38 7.47 -0.04
N ALA A 158 -7.82 6.30 0.44
CA ALA A 158 -9.18 6.09 0.90
C ALA A 158 -9.53 7.00 2.08
N TYR A 159 -8.65 7.06 3.08
CA TYR A 159 -8.76 7.98 4.21
C TYR A 159 -8.91 9.44 3.74
N LEU A 160 -8.00 9.91 2.89
CA LEU A 160 -7.98 11.29 2.41
C LEU A 160 -9.25 11.62 1.60
N ALA A 161 -9.67 10.72 0.70
CA ALA A 161 -10.86 10.92 -0.11
C ALA A 161 -12.14 10.98 0.73
N LEU A 162 -12.30 10.09 1.72
CA LEU A 162 -13.47 10.11 2.60
C LEU A 162 -13.47 11.32 3.54
N ALA A 163 -12.31 11.66 4.14
CA ALA A 163 -12.17 12.82 5.00
C ALA A 163 -12.45 14.13 4.24
N ALA A 164 -11.94 14.28 3.01
CA ALA A 164 -12.27 15.43 2.16
C ALA A 164 -13.77 15.50 1.80
N GLY A 165 -14.40 14.34 1.60
CA GLY A 165 -15.83 14.25 1.33
C GLY A 165 -16.70 14.66 2.52
N GLU A 166 -16.26 14.37 3.74
CA GLU A 166 -16.91 14.80 4.98
C GLU A 166 -16.66 16.29 5.27
N LEU A 167 -15.44 16.80 5.06
CA LEU A 167 -15.15 18.24 5.13
C LEU A 167 -16.06 19.02 4.21
N ARG A 168 -16.12 18.64 2.92
CA ARG A 168 -17.01 19.29 1.95
C ARG A 168 -18.48 19.19 2.32
N ARG A 169 -18.91 18.12 2.99
CA ARG A 169 -20.28 17.99 3.50
C ARG A 169 -20.54 18.98 4.64
N ALA A 170 -19.58 19.15 5.55
CA ALA A 170 -19.69 20.07 6.66
C ALA A 170 -19.72 21.53 6.17
N ASP A 171 -18.85 21.88 5.21
CA ASP A 171 -18.79 23.22 4.62
C ASP A 171 -20.07 23.59 3.84
N ALA A 172 -20.79 22.60 3.30
CA ALA A 172 -22.01 22.84 2.53
C ALA A 172 -23.22 23.25 3.39
N GLY A 173 -23.23 22.97 4.71
CA GLY A 173 -24.30 23.35 5.64
C GLY A 173 -25.72 22.84 5.30
N PRO A 174 -26.70 22.93 6.22
CA PRO A 174 -28.11 22.60 5.96
C PRO A 174 -28.82 23.76 5.25
N GLY A 175 -28.32 24.16 4.07
CA GLY A 175 -28.72 25.39 3.38
C GLY A 175 -28.93 25.23 1.88
N THR A 176 -29.73 24.23 1.48
CA THR A 176 -30.60 24.27 0.30
C THR A 176 -31.90 23.58 0.64
#